data_AF-A0A151JCB2-F1
#
_entry.id   AF-A0A151JCB2-F1
#
_cell.length_a   1.000
_cell.length_b   1.000
_cell.length_c   1.000
_cell.angle_alpha   90.00
_cell.angle_beta   90.00
_cell.angle_gamma   90.00
#
_symmetry.space_group_name_H-M   'P 1'
#
loop_
_entity.id
_entity.type
_entity.pdbx_description
1 polymer ?
#
loop_
_entity_poly.entity_id
_entity_poly.type
_entity_poly.pdbx_seq_one_letter_code
_entity_poly.pdbx_strand_id
1 'polypeptide(L)'
;KMQKMIKVLQQKVRRQRKKIQNLTDLLKKLTDKKLLESNALELINHQFGGITVALFESEWKNHNHANTGVRYSKELKNFALTLYYYSPKAYNYCRSL
;
A
#
# COMPACT_ATOMS: atom_id res chain seq x y z
N LYS A 1 -34.95 -12.69 -0.08
CA LYS A 1 -33.79 -12.40 0.80
C LYS A 1 -32.43 -12.57 0.08
N MET A 2 -32.15 -13.71 -0.57
CA MET A 2 -30.87 -13.96 -1.26
C MET A 2 -30.51 -12.96 -2.39
N GLN A 3 -31.43 -12.64 -3.29
CA GLN A 3 -31.15 -11.72 -4.42
C GLN A 3 -30.73 -10.31 -3.95
N LYS A 4 -31.31 -9.83 -2.85
CA LYS A 4 -30.95 -8.53 -2.24
C LYS A 4 -29.52 -8.59 -1.67
N MET A 5 -29.14 -9.70 -1.04
CA MET A 5 -27.81 -9.93 -0.50
C MET A 5 -26.75 -10.03 -1.62
N ILE A 6 -27.05 -10.75 -2.71
CA ILE A 6 -26.18 -10.83 -3.89
C ILE A 6 -25.91 -9.43 -4.46
N LYS A 7 -26.98 -8.62 -4.65
CA LYS A 7 -26.85 -7.24 -5.15
C LYS A 7 -25.97 -6.37 -4.23
N VAL A 8 -26.16 -6.47 -2.92
CA VAL A 8 -25.36 -5.73 -1.93
C VAL A 8 -23.89 -6.14 -1.99
N LEU A 9 -23.60 -7.43 -2.07
CA LEU A 9 -22.24 -7.96 -2.17
C LEU A 9 -21.56 -7.52 -3.47
N GLN A 10 -22.24 -7.64 -4.61
CA GLN A 10 -21.74 -7.16 -5.90
C GLN A 10 -21.47 -5.65 -5.89
N GLN A 11 -22.33 -4.87 -5.24
CA GLN A 11 -22.15 -3.43 -5.13
C GLN A 11 -20.98 -3.07 -4.20
N LYS A 12 -20.76 -3.84 -3.13
CA LYS A 12 -19.60 -3.71 -2.24
C LYS A 12 -18.30 -4.03 -2.99
N VAL A 13 -18.26 -5.13 -3.74
CA VAL A 13 -17.14 -5.51 -4.60
C VAL A 13 -16.89 -4.43 -5.67
N ARG A 14 -17.93 -3.90 -6.33
CA ARG A 14 -17.77 -2.82 -7.32
C ARG A 14 -17.22 -1.54 -6.70
N ARG A 15 -17.71 -1.14 -5.54
CA ARG A 15 -17.20 0.04 -4.80
C ARG A 15 -15.78 -0.19 -4.32
N GLN A 16 -15.46 -1.37 -3.81
CA GLN A 16 -14.10 -1.76 -3.45
C GLN A 16 -13.20 -1.73 -4.68
N ARG A 17 -13.56 -2.33 -5.81
CA ARG A 17 -12.82 -2.26 -7.08
C ARG A 17 -12.63 -0.83 -7.59
N LYS A 18 -13.64 0.04 -7.44
CA LYS A 18 -13.54 1.46 -7.80
C LYS A 18 -12.61 2.23 -6.85
N LYS A 19 -12.55 1.85 -5.57
CA LYS A 19 -11.67 2.46 -4.55
C LYS A 19 -10.25 1.90 -4.62
N ILE A 20 -10.09 0.63 -4.99
CA ILE A 20 -8.88 -0.03 -5.45
C ILE A 20 -8.64 0.43 -6.89
N GLN A 21 -8.54 1.74 -7.08
CA GLN A 21 -7.83 2.33 -8.21
C GLN A 21 -6.34 2.13 -7.88
N ASN A 22 -5.93 0.88 -8.09
CA ASN A 22 -4.61 0.29 -8.10
C ASN A 22 -3.46 1.30 -8.19
N LEU A 23 -2.43 1.10 -7.37
CA LEU A 23 -1.19 1.87 -7.37
C LEU A 23 -0.65 2.04 -8.79
N THR A 24 -0.80 1.04 -9.66
CA THR A 24 -0.47 1.12 -11.10
C THR A 24 -1.22 2.19 -11.86
N ASP A 25 -2.52 2.39 -11.60
CA ASP A 25 -3.34 3.42 -12.23
C ASP A 25 -2.99 4.81 -11.70
N LEU A 26 -2.65 4.91 -10.40
CA LEU A 26 -2.14 6.15 -9.81
C LEU A 26 -0.78 6.52 -10.42
N LEU A 27 0.15 5.57 -10.48
CA LEU A 27 1.48 5.76 -11.03
C LEU A 27 1.40 6.12 -12.51
N LYS A 28 0.56 5.43 -13.32
CA LYS A 28 0.30 5.80 -14.71
C LYS A 28 -0.18 7.25 -14.84
N LYS A 29 -1.16 7.67 -14.03
CA LYS A 29 -1.65 9.06 -14.03
C LYS A 29 -0.58 10.09 -13.64
N LEU A 30 0.34 9.72 -12.75
CA LEU A 30 1.45 10.61 -12.34
C LEU A 30 2.52 10.69 -13.44
N THR A 31 2.80 9.59 -14.13
CA THR A 31 3.66 9.56 -15.33
C THR A 31 3.05 10.37 -16.47
N ASP A 32 1.75 10.20 -16.75
CA ASP A 32 1.02 10.96 -17.80
C ASP A 32 1.05 12.47 -17.54
N LYS A 33 1.08 12.87 -16.26
CA LYS A 33 1.21 14.27 -15.82
C LYS A 33 2.66 14.78 -15.80
N LYS A 34 3.64 13.97 -16.25
CA LYS A 34 5.09 14.26 -16.20
C LYS A 34 5.61 14.57 -14.78
N LEU A 35 4.93 14.06 -13.75
CA LEU A 35 5.35 14.21 -12.34
C LEU A 35 6.26 13.07 -11.88
N LEU A 36 6.39 12.02 -12.71
CA LEU A 36 7.27 10.88 -12.49
C LEU A 36 8.01 10.55 -13.79
N GLU A 37 9.29 10.23 -13.69
CA GLU A 37 10.06 9.68 -14.81
C GLU A 37 9.52 8.31 -15.22
N SER A 38 9.64 7.97 -16.51
CA SER A 38 9.15 6.70 -17.08
C SER A 38 9.67 5.47 -16.32
N ASN A 39 10.93 5.55 -15.87
CA ASN A 39 11.64 4.45 -15.23
C ASN A 39 11.24 4.27 -13.75
N ALA A 40 10.66 5.31 -13.14
CA ALA A 40 10.20 5.25 -11.76
C ALA A 40 9.03 4.28 -11.60
N LEU A 41 8.19 4.11 -12.63
CA LEU A 41 7.04 3.21 -12.58
C LEU A 41 7.46 1.74 -12.57
N GLU A 42 8.45 1.37 -13.39
CA GLU A 42 9.03 0.02 -13.38
C GLU A 42 9.81 -0.25 -12.10
N LEU A 43 10.62 0.70 -11.65
CA LEU A 43 11.34 0.61 -10.38
C LEU A 43 10.37 0.40 -9.21
N ILE A 44 9.30 1.19 -9.14
CA ILE A 44 8.33 1.08 -8.04
C ILE A 44 7.59 -0.26 -8.09
N ASN A 45 7.20 -0.75 -9.26
CA ASN A 45 6.55 -2.07 -9.35
C ASN A 45 7.52 -3.21 -9.00
N HIS A 46 8.78 -3.13 -9.44
CA HIS A 46 9.80 -4.12 -9.14
C HIS A 46 10.18 -4.14 -7.66
N GLN A 47 10.39 -2.96 -7.04
CA GLN A 47 10.75 -2.85 -5.63
C GLN A 47 9.57 -3.16 -4.70
N PHE A 48 8.37 -2.64 -5.02
CA PHE A 48 7.25 -2.59 -4.06
C PHE A 48 6.12 -3.58 -4.37
N GLY A 49 6.16 -4.29 -5.50
CA GLY A 49 5.15 -5.29 -5.87
C GLY A 49 4.99 -6.39 -4.80
N GLY A 50 6.10 -6.85 -4.23
CA GLY A 50 6.10 -7.82 -3.11
C GLY A 50 6.00 -7.17 -1.72
N ILE A 51 6.63 -6.01 -1.53
CA ILE A 51 6.68 -5.32 -0.22
C ILE A 51 5.29 -4.87 0.21
N THR A 52 4.43 -4.43 -0.72
CA THR A 52 3.06 -4.02 -0.40
C THR A 52 2.24 -5.15 0.21
N VAL A 53 2.38 -6.38 -0.28
CA VAL A 53 1.73 -7.57 0.30
C VAL A 53 2.27 -7.84 1.70
N ALA A 54 3.59 -7.84 1.89
CA ALA A 54 4.21 -8.05 3.20
C ALA A 54 3.81 -6.96 4.22
N LEU A 55 3.67 -5.71 3.76
CA LEU A 55 3.16 -4.59 4.56
C LEU A 55 1.74 -4.85 5.03
N PHE A 56 0.82 -5.15 4.11
CA PHE A 56 -0.58 -5.40 4.45
C PHE A 56 -0.76 -6.64 5.32
N GLU A 57 0.01 -7.70 5.08
CA GLU A 57 0.00 -8.87 5.96
C GLU A 57 0.49 -8.54 7.36
N SER A 58 1.55 -7.71 7.48
CA SER A 58 2.06 -7.29 8.79
C SER A 58 1.06 -6.40 9.52
N GLU A 59 0.44 -5.43 8.84
CA GLU A 59 -0.62 -4.61 9.43
C GLU A 59 -1.82 -5.45 9.84
N TRP A 60 -2.26 -6.39 9.00
CA TRP A 60 -3.35 -7.30 9.33
C TRP A 60 -3.05 -8.16 10.57
N LYS A 61 -1.83 -8.72 10.65
CA LYS A 61 -1.39 -9.52 11.80
C LYS A 61 -1.29 -8.66 13.07
N ASN A 62 -0.89 -7.40 12.94
CA ASN A 62 -0.65 -6.51 14.07
C ASN A 62 -1.86 -5.65 14.46
N HIS A 63 -2.95 -5.67 13.69
CA HIS A 63 -4.13 -4.81 13.88
C HIS A 63 -4.75 -4.91 15.28
N ASN A 64 -4.70 -6.10 15.91
CA ASN A 64 -5.27 -6.36 17.23
C ASN A 64 -4.24 -6.40 18.36
N HIS A 65 -2.96 -6.13 18.08
CA HIS A 65 -1.92 -6.11 19.10
C HIS A 65 -1.71 -4.68 19.61
N ALA A 66 -1.49 -4.54 20.92
CA ALA A 66 -1.04 -3.27 21.48
C ALA A 66 0.27 -2.84 20.82
N ASN A 67 0.55 -1.53 20.77
CA ASN A 67 1.76 -0.96 20.17
C ASN A 67 3.10 -1.53 20.71
N THR A 68 3.03 -2.31 21.77
CA THR A 68 4.14 -3.06 22.37
C THR A 68 4.16 -4.51 21.88
N GLY A 69 5.27 -4.92 21.24
CA GLY A 69 5.51 -6.32 20.85
C GLY A 69 5.29 -6.63 19.37
N VAL A 70 4.99 -5.63 18.54
CA VAL A 70 4.81 -5.77 17.10
C VAL A 70 6.08 -6.28 16.42
N ARG A 71 5.95 -7.38 15.64
CA ARG A 71 7.07 -7.96 14.89
C ARG A 71 6.93 -7.65 13.40
N TYR A 72 7.83 -6.81 12.90
CA TYR A 72 7.96 -6.52 11.48
C TYR A 72 8.95 -7.47 10.80
N SER A 73 8.71 -7.79 9.52
CA SER A 73 9.64 -8.58 8.70
C SER A 73 10.97 -7.84 8.51
N LYS A 74 12.03 -8.58 8.17
CA LYS A 74 13.35 -8.00 7.92
C LYS A 74 13.33 -7.00 6.78
N GLU A 75 12.59 -7.31 5.70
CA GLU A 75 12.43 -6.41 4.55
C GLU A 75 11.74 -5.11 4.93
N LEU A 76 10.72 -5.16 5.78
CA LEU A 76 10.01 -3.96 6.20
C LEU A 76 10.88 -3.07 7.12
N LYS A 77 11.69 -3.68 7.99
CA LYS A 77 12.68 -2.96 8.80
C LYS A 77 13.72 -2.29 7.92
N ASN A 78 14.24 -2.99 6.91
CA ASN A 78 15.20 -2.44 5.95
C ASN A 78 14.59 -1.29 5.15
N PHE A 79 13.34 -1.43 4.70
CA PHE A 79 12.62 -0.38 4.01
C PHE A 79 12.47 0.87 4.89
N ALA A 80 12.03 0.71 6.15
CA ALA A 80 11.87 1.82 7.09
C ALA A 80 13.21 2.56 7.35
N LEU A 81 14.29 1.81 7.57
CA LEU A 81 15.63 2.38 7.73
C LEU A 81 16.09 3.13 6.47
N THR A 82 15.86 2.55 5.29
CA THR A 82 16.20 3.16 4.00
C THR A 82 15.41 4.45 3.78
N LEU A 83 14.10 4.44 4.06
CA LEU A 83 13.24 5.61 3.94
C LEU A 83 13.68 6.73 4.89
N TYR A 84 13.99 6.38 6.14
CA TYR A 84 14.50 7.34 7.12
C TYR A 84 15.85 7.92 6.70
N TYR A 85 16.76 7.09 6.18
CA TYR A 85 18.07 7.52 5.69
C TYR A 85 17.94 8.54 4.54
N TYR A 86 17.10 8.26 3.53
CA TYR A 86 16.93 9.16 2.39
C TYR A 86 16.09 10.40 2.71
N SER A 87 15.08 10.27 3.59
CA SER A 87 14.23 11.40 3.99
C SER A 87 13.52 11.11 5.32
N PRO A 88 14.06 11.62 6.44
CA PRO A 88 13.39 11.53 7.74
C PRO A 88 11.98 12.14 7.73
N LYS A 89 11.78 13.19 6.91
CA LYS A 89 10.46 13.82 6.72
C LYS A 89 9.46 12.86 6.08
N ALA A 90 9.87 12.11 5.06
CA ALA A 90 9.01 11.12 4.42
C ALA A 90 8.66 9.97 5.37
N TYR A 91 9.63 9.51 6.17
CA TYR A 91 9.39 8.50 7.21
C TYR A 91 8.35 8.98 8.23
N ASN A 92 8.51 10.19 8.78
CA ASN A 92 7.60 10.75 9.78
C ASN A 92 6.18 10.92 9.22
N TYR A 93 6.05 11.33 7.97
CA TYR A 93 4.77 11.40 7.29
C TYR A 93 4.08 10.01 7.26
N CYS A 94 4.79 8.98 6.77
CA CYS A 94 4.26 7.63 6.71
C CYS A 94 3.93 7.03 8.09
N ARG A 95 4.68 7.41 9.14
CA ARG A 95 4.46 6.91 10.52
C ARG A 95 3.21 7.51 11.17
N SER A 96 2.74 8.66 10.71
CA SER A 96 1.59 9.39 11.26
C SER A 96 0.24 9.03 10.62
N LEU A 97 0.26 8.26 9.53
CA LEU A 97 -0.92 7.71 8.85
C LEU A 97 -1.44 6.47 9.57
#